data_AF-A0A922CJS4-F1
#
_entry.id   AF-A0A922CJS4-F1
#
_cell.length_a   1.000
_cell.length_b   1.000
_cell.length_c   1.000
_cell.angle_alpha   90.00
_cell.angle_beta   90.00
_cell.angle_gamma   90.00
#
_symmetry.space_group_name_H-M   'P 1'
#
loop_
_entity.id
_entity.type
_entity.pdbx_description
1 polymer ?
#
loop_
_entity_poly.entity_id
_entity_poly.type
_entity_poly.pdbx_seq_one_letter_code
_entity_poly.pdbx_strand_id
1 'polypeptide(L)'
;MSLRKSMEGLDDGMNSDRERPCYFCNELFELGHLQNHLKLCGSILEQCPLRCGAWIQRKHKDAHVKECPQMEKSRNASTSSHASMPAPTPPSVTVNHTWTPRSIPLDDCVSYLEKEVANIKLVITEESSHREVQSTELETLRSKLVLVEERSQHFLSTLVSLRAAVDDEASRSANWAAQFKHDLANVQLALQELQSQQLTTVMRLESTVSSLVHEQHERELLEQALTQHDNRIRAIDRLEDVIAYLKQTVEEERERNVENRAALESELLEARRSSVQLAQLSTLRAQLMNNNAERPSIDRLAVLEVATADARAEASEQATRMDIVSRDLRALTKSYHKLRTELADFQTRVSFDHQDMGTDNGHFIWRIDNYAARMKDAKDNETVLTSPIFRTSKYGYTLKAELNLNGIGKWKGRHITSTVRLVGGPYDPLLEWPCDFTINIVLKDQPANRRQANDIVKTLQLRRKSSSKRHDYDEAEDEKTKSNEALDKSVLQMKRQYIFIPHSNLDKFEYIKNDVMFIEFVVNQ
;
A
#
# COMPACT_ATOMS: atom_id res chain seq x y z
N MET A 1 -0.22 27.00 -37.27
CA MET A 1 -0.51 28.39 -36.86
C MET A 1 -0.98 28.35 -35.42
N SER A 2 -0.04 28.63 -34.50
CA SER A 2 0.00 29.85 -33.65
C SER A 2 -0.90 29.72 -32.42
N LEU A 3 -0.37 29.37 -31.25
CA LEU A 3 0.41 30.20 -30.29
C LEU A 3 -0.45 31.15 -29.45
N ARG A 4 -0.45 30.87 -28.13
CA ARG A 4 -0.42 31.80 -26.97
C ARG A 4 -1.60 32.78 -26.80
N LYS A 5 -2.11 33.05 -25.59
CA LYS A 5 -1.44 33.71 -24.46
C LYS A 5 -2.40 33.66 -23.24
N SER A 6 -1.93 33.18 -22.08
CA SER A 6 -1.70 33.94 -20.83
C SER A 6 -2.99 34.36 -20.09
N MET A 7 -3.38 33.75 -18.96
CA MET A 7 -2.78 33.80 -17.61
C MET A 7 -3.27 35.02 -16.82
N GLU A 8 -4.13 34.79 -15.82
CA GLU A 8 -4.22 35.51 -14.55
C GLU A 8 -5.04 34.65 -13.59
N GLY A 9 -4.46 34.32 -12.44
CA GLY A 9 -5.18 33.74 -11.31
C GLY A 9 -5.52 34.85 -10.32
N LEU A 10 -6.53 34.63 -9.48
CA LEU A 10 -6.64 35.18 -8.13
C LEU A 10 -7.69 34.37 -7.35
N ASP A 11 -7.40 34.26 -6.08
CA ASP A 11 -8.00 33.49 -4.99
C ASP A 11 -9.28 34.16 -4.46
N ASP A 12 -10.24 33.35 -4.02
CA ASP A 12 -11.36 33.60 -3.08
C ASP A 12 -12.51 32.63 -3.44
N GLY A 13 -13.02 31.78 -2.54
CA GLY A 13 -13.58 32.17 -1.26
C GLY A 13 -15.11 32.02 -1.32
N MET A 14 -15.60 30.80 -1.11
CA MET A 14 -16.89 30.49 -0.49
C MET A 14 -18.15 31.22 -1.02
N ASN A 15 -18.74 30.75 -2.13
CA ASN A 15 -20.21 30.61 -2.26
C ASN A 15 -20.55 29.75 -3.50
N SER A 16 -20.77 28.44 -3.35
CA SER A 16 -21.32 27.61 -4.43
C SER A 16 -22.84 27.86 -4.49
N ASP A 17 -23.22 29.01 -5.03
CA ASP A 17 -24.62 29.29 -5.33
C ASP A 17 -25.13 28.30 -6.37
N ARG A 18 -26.35 27.83 -6.15
CA ARG A 18 -26.97 26.68 -6.81
C ARG A 18 -27.33 26.99 -8.26
N GLU A 19 -26.36 27.01 -9.15
CA GLU A 19 -26.62 27.06 -10.59
C GLU A 19 -27.23 25.73 -11.05
N ARG A 20 -28.35 25.80 -11.79
CA ARG A 20 -29.00 24.63 -12.38
C ARG A 20 -29.05 24.77 -13.90
N PRO A 21 -28.71 23.70 -14.66
CA PRO A 21 -28.80 23.73 -16.10
C PRO A 21 -30.27 23.69 -16.55
N CYS A 22 -30.59 24.42 -17.60
CA CYS A 22 -31.86 24.26 -18.30
C CYS A 22 -31.88 22.91 -19.02
N TYR A 23 -32.84 22.04 -18.69
CA TYR A 23 -32.96 20.70 -19.28
C TYR A 23 -33.13 20.69 -20.82
N PHE A 24 -33.47 21.82 -21.46
CA PHE A 24 -33.74 21.90 -22.90
C PHE A 24 -32.60 22.53 -23.73
N CYS A 25 -31.85 23.48 -23.18
CA CYS A 25 -30.71 24.12 -23.88
C CYS A 25 -29.36 23.86 -23.21
N ASN A 26 -29.35 23.28 -22.00
CA ASN A 26 -28.18 22.96 -21.19
C ASN A 26 -27.34 24.18 -20.73
N GLU A 27 -27.88 25.39 -20.82
CA GLU A 27 -27.27 26.61 -20.28
C GLU A 27 -27.51 26.71 -18.76
N LEU A 28 -26.51 27.20 -18.01
CA LEU A 28 -26.52 27.32 -16.56
C LEU A 28 -27.19 28.63 -16.12
N PHE A 29 -28.07 28.54 -15.12
CA PHE A 29 -28.78 29.71 -14.57
C PHE A 29 -28.78 29.68 -13.05
N GLU A 30 -28.63 30.86 -12.45
CA GLU A 30 -28.77 31.08 -11.00
C GLU A 30 -30.21 30.81 -10.52
N LEU A 31 -30.34 30.45 -9.24
CA LEU A 31 -31.58 30.06 -8.59
C LEU A 31 -32.59 31.23 -8.56
N GLY A 32 -33.57 31.20 -9.46
CA GLY A 32 -34.60 32.24 -9.62
C GLY A 32 -34.76 32.69 -11.07
N HIS A 33 -33.67 32.69 -11.84
CA HIS A 33 -33.67 33.08 -13.25
C HIS A 33 -34.03 31.94 -14.21
N LEU A 34 -33.82 30.68 -13.80
CA LEU A 34 -34.18 29.50 -14.59
C LEU A 34 -35.68 29.47 -14.96
N GLN A 35 -36.56 29.87 -14.03
CA GLN A 35 -38.01 29.84 -14.28
C GLN A 35 -38.45 30.90 -15.31
N ASN A 36 -37.74 32.03 -15.38
CA ASN A 36 -37.94 33.04 -16.41
C ASN A 36 -37.36 32.59 -17.76
N HIS A 37 -36.20 31.93 -17.75
CA HIS A 37 -35.62 31.34 -18.95
C HIS A 37 -36.53 30.27 -19.57
N LEU A 38 -37.11 29.34 -18.78
CA LEU A 38 -38.00 28.30 -19.30
C LEU A 38 -39.20 28.86 -20.09
N LYS A 39 -39.71 30.03 -19.71
CA LYS A 39 -40.81 30.71 -20.45
C LYS A 39 -40.38 31.21 -21.84
N LEU A 40 -39.10 31.52 -22.02
CA LEU A 40 -38.54 32.07 -23.27
C LEU A 40 -37.62 31.08 -24.00
N CYS A 41 -37.34 29.92 -23.42
CA CYS A 41 -36.40 28.94 -23.96
C CYS A 41 -36.82 28.49 -25.36
N GLY A 42 -35.97 28.78 -26.35
CA GLY A 42 -36.23 28.46 -27.75
C GLY A 42 -36.18 26.96 -28.06
N SER A 43 -35.54 26.16 -27.20
CA SER A 43 -35.34 24.72 -27.38
C SER A 43 -36.52 23.86 -26.91
N ILE A 44 -37.51 24.45 -26.24
CA ILE A 44 -38.74 23.74 -25.83
C ILE A 44 -39.57 23.40 -27.06
N LEU A 45 -40.05 22.16 -27.14
CA LEU A 45 -40.91 21.67 -28.20
C LEU A 45 -42.36 22.09 -27.95
N GLU A 46 -42.98 22.75 -28.93
CA GLU A 46 -44.39 23.11 -28.95
C GLU A 46 -45.09 22.46 -30.14
N GLN A 47 -46.36 22.08 -29.94
CA GLN A 47 -47.17 21.57 -31.04
C GLN A 47 -47.43 22.68 -32.07
N CYS A 48 -47.37 22.34 -33.36
CA CYS A 48 -47.71 23.27 -34.44
C CYS A 48 -49.12 23.89 -34.23
N PRO A 49 -49.27 25.23 -34.32
CA PRO A 49 -50.57 25.91 -34.17
C PRO A 49 -51.63 25.44 -35.17
N LEU A 50 -51.20 25.02 -36.37
CA LEU A 50 -52.05 24.47 -37.42
C LEU A 50 -52.36 22.98 -37.23
N ARG A 51 -51.98 22.41 -36.07
CA ARG A 51 -52.22 21.02 -35.65
C ARG A 51 -51.87 19.98 -36.72
N CYS A 52 -50.79 20.21 -37.47
CA CYS A 52 -50.30 19.26 -38.47
C CYS A 52 -49.67 17.98 -37.86
N GLY A 53 -49.70 17.83 -36.53
CA GLY A 53 -49.12 16.70 -35.80
C GLY A 53 -47.64 16.85 -35.42
N ALA A 54 -46.94 17.88 -35.93
CA ALA A 54 -45.52 18.10 -35.65
C ALA A 54 -45.28 18.83 -34.31
N TRP A 55 -44.21 18.42 -33.62
CA TRP A 55 -43.66 19.07 -32.43
C TRP A 55 -42.37 19.81 -32.81
N ILE A 56 -42.36 21.13 -32.69
CA ILE A 56 -41.31 22.00 -33.23
C ILE A 56 -40.69 22.80 -32.09
N GLN A 57 -39.37 22.98 -32.12
CA GLN A 57 -38.68 23.87 -31.18
C GLN A 57 -39.21 25.29 -31.34
N ARG A 58 -39.54 25.95 -30.22
CA ARG A 58 -40.13 27.30 -30.20
C ARG A 58 -39.38 28.29 -31.11
N LYS A 59 -38.05 28.23 -31.17
CA LYS A 59 -37.22 29.08 -32.06
C LYS A 59 -37.47 28.89 -33.56
N HIS A 60 -38.00 27.75 -33.98
CA HIS A 60 -38.27 27.43 -35.39
C HIS A 60 -39.77 27.39 -35.71
N LYS A 61 -40.63 27.79 -34.76
CA LYS A 61 -42.08 27.75 -34.89
C LYS A 61 -42.57 28.60 -36.06
N ASP A 62 -42.10 29.84 -36.18
CA ASP A 62 -42.55 30.76 -37.24
C ASP A 62 -42.08 30.35 -38.63
N ALA A 63 -40.88 29.75 -38.72
CA ALA A 63 -40.39 29.18 -39.97
C ALA A 63 -41.24 27.98 -40.41
N HIS A 64 -41.55 27.07 -39.49
CA HIS A 64 -42.41 25.93 -39.78
C HIS A 64 -43.84 26.34 -40.17
N VAL A 65 -44.45 27.33 -39.51
CA VAL A 65 -45.82 27.77 -39.83
C VAL A 65 -45.92 28.26 -41.28
N LYS A 66 -44.90 28.96 -41.78
CA LYS A 66 -44.84 29.42 -43.18
C LYS A 66 -44.68 28.29 -44.20
N GLU A 67 -44.23 27.12 -43.77
CA GLU A 67 -44.00 25.95 -44.63
C GLU A 67 -44.94 24.78 -44.25
N CYS A 68 -45.93 25.04 -43.41
CA CYS A 68 -46.75 23.99 -42.82
C CYS A 68 -47.70 23.38 -43.86
N PRO A 69 -47.79 22.04 -43.98
CA PRO A 69 -48.68 21.37 -44.94
C PRO A 69 -50.17 21.67 -44.76
N GLN A 70 -50.57 22.17 -43.58
CA GLN A 70 -51.95 22.55 -43.27
C GLN A 70 -52.27 24.03 -43.59
N MET A 71 -51.27 24.83 -43.98
CA MET A 71 -51.47 26.27 -44.24
C MET A 71 -52.35 26.53 -45.47
N GLU A 72 -52.27 25.69 -46.51
CA GLU A 72 -53.13 25.81 -47.70
C GLU A 72 -54.59 25.42 -47.42
N LYS A 73 -54.81 24.42 -46.56
CA LYS A 73 -56.16 24.04 -46.11
C LYS A 73 -56.85 25.15 -45.30
N SER A 74 -56.08 25.94 -44.56
CA SER A 74 -56.61 27.09 -43.81
C SER A 74 -56.92 28.31 -44.70
N ARG A 75 -56.23 28.51 -45.83
CA ARG A 75 -56.56 29.59 -46.79
C ARG A 75 -57.83 29.29 -47.57
N ASN A 76 -58.02 28.03 -48.00
CA ASN A 76 -59.18 27.64 -48.82
C ASN A 76 -60.51 27.60 -48.05
N ALA A 77 -60.48 27.59 -46.72
CA ALA A 77 -61.69 27.70 -45.89
C ALA A 77 -62.24 29.14 -45.78
N SER A 78 -61.49 30.16 -46.25
CA SER A 78 -61.87 31.58 -46.14
C SER A 78 -62.31 32.23 -47.45
N THR A 79 -62.40 31.48 -48.55
CA THR A 79 -62.87 31.97 -49.86
C THR A 79 -63.82 30.96 -50.50
N SER A 80 -65.06 30.91 -50.02
CA SER A 80 -66.19 30.34 -50.75
C SER A 80 -67.22 31.45 -51.00
N SER A 81 -66.91 32.33 -51.94
CA SER A 81 -67.87 33.27 -52.52
C SER A 81 -68.49 32.61 -53.74
N HIS A 82 -69.82 32.52 -53.73
CA HIS A 82 -70.68 32.07 -54.83
C HIS A 82 -70.19 32.49 -56.23
N ALA A 83 -70.15 31.53 -57.15
CA ALA A 83 -70.31 31.79 -58.58
C ALA A 83 -70.95 30.57 -59.26
N SER A 84 -72.27 30.63 -59.44
CA SER A 84 -73.00 29.80 -60.41
C SER A 84 -72.64 30.25 -61.83
N MET A 85 -72.46 29.28 -62.73
CA MET A 85 -72.33 29.53 -64.18
C MET A 85 -73.33 28.64 -64.94
N PRO A 86 -73.78 29.05 -66.14
CA PRO A 86 -75.18 28.97 -66.53
C PRO A 86 -75.48 27.83 -67.52
N ALA A 87 -76.78 27.52 -67.61
CA ALA A 87 -77.36 26.59 -68.58
C ALA A 87 -77.17 27.05 -70.05
N PRO A 88 -76.99 26.12 -71.01
CA PRO A 88 -77.04 26.44 -72.43
C PRO A 88 -78.43 26.18 -73.03
N THR A 89 -78.90 27.11 -73.87
CA THR A 89 -79.95 26.90 -74.90
C THR A 89 -79.58 27.79 -76.11
N PRO A 90 -80.19 27.60 -77.30
CA PRO A 90 -80.14 26.46 -78.22
C PRO A 90 -79.67 26.92 -79.63
N PRO A 91 -79.67 26.06 -80.66
CA PRO A 91 -79.90 26.54 -82.01
C PRO A 91 -81.20 26.01 -82.62
N SER A 92 -81.94 26.94 -83.21
CA SER A 92 -83.08 26.74 -84.09
C SER A 92 -82.62 26.20 -85.44
N VAL A 93 -83.16 25.06 -85.86
CA VAL A 93 -83.24 24.70 -87.28
C VAL A 93 -84.65 24.18 -87.56
N THR A 94 -85.36 24.95 -88.38
CA THR A 94 -86.62 24.59 -89.03
C THR A 94 -86.48 23.32 -89.84
N VAL A 95 -87.21 22.26 -89.48
CA VAL A 95 -87.48 21.13 -90.38
C VAL A 95 -88.96 20.81 -90.33
N ASN A 96 -89.57 20.86 -91.51
CA ASN A 96 -90.98 20.64 -91.79
C ASN A 96 -91.52 19.33 -91.21
N HIS A 97 -92.71 19.43 -90.62
CA HIS A 97 -93.56 18.28 -90.31
C HIS A 97 -93.99 17.58 -91.60
N THR A 98 -93.45 16.40 -91.83
CA THR A 98 -94.11 15.35 -92.62
C THR A 98 -94.13 14.09 -91.76
N TRP A 99 -94.98 14.10 -90.73
CA TRP A 99 -95.26 12.92 -89.92
C TRP A 99 -96.20 12.00 -90.71
N THR A 100 -95.61 11.10 -91.49
CA THR A 100 -96.30 9.93 -92.04
C THR A 100 -96.22 8.82 -91.00
N PRO A 101 -97.33 8.24 -90.52
CA PRO A 101 -97.27 7.05 -89.69
C PRO A 101 -96.75 5.90 -90.56
N ARG A 102 -95.45 5.63 -90.49
CA ARG A 102 -94.92 4.34 -90.95
C ARG A 102 -95.34 3.33 -89.90
N SER A 103 -96.17 2.37 -90.30
CA SER A 103 -96.33 1.13 -89.56
C SER A 103 -94.96 0.48 -89.49
N ILE A 104 -94.24 0.67 -88.38
CA ILE A 104 -93.06 -0.12 -88.08
C ILE A 104 -93.59 -1.56 -87.98
N PRO A 105 -93.07 -2.52 -88.78
CA PRO A 105 -93.47 -3.91 -88.65
C PRO A 105 -93.29 -4.31 -87.19
N LEU A 106 -94.31 -4.95 -86.59
CA LEU A 106 -94.25 -5.36 -85.18
C LEU A 106 -92.96 -6.15 -84.88
N ASP A 107 -92.43 -6.88 -85.86
CA ASP A 107 -91.17 -7.63 -85.78
C ASP A 107 -89.92 -6.75 -85.53
N ASP A 108 -89.86 -5.53 -86.05
CA ASP A 108 -88.71 -4.62 -85.81
C ASP A 108 -88.74 -4.05 -84.38
N CYS A 109 -89.93 -3.76 -83.85
CA CYS A 109 -90.11 -3.38 -82.45
C CYS A 109 -89.83 -4.55 -81.51
N VAL A 110 -90.27 -5.76 -81.86
CA VAL A 110 -90.01 -6.98 -81.09
C VAL A 110 -88.51 -7.27 -81.05
N SER A 111 -87.80 -7.22 -82.19
CA SER A 111 -86.35 -7.45 -82.23
C SER A 111 -85.54 -6.40 -81.46
N TYR A 112 -85.96 -5.13 -81.48
CA TYR A 112 -85.37 -4.08 -80.65
C TYR A 112 -85.57 -4.37 -79.15
N LEU A 113 -86.79 -4.73 -78.75
CA LEU A 113 -87.09 -5.08 -77.35
C LEU A 113 -86.35 -6.36 -76.92
N GLU A 114 -86.20 -7.35 -77.79
CA GLU A 114 -85.41 -8.56 -77.52
C GLU A 114 -83.93 -8.22 -77.30
N LYS A 115 -83.37 -7.31 -78.12
CA LYS A 115 -82.00 -6.82 -77.96
C LYS A 115 -81.82 -6.01 -76.68
N GLU A 116 -82.77 -5.15 -76.32
CA GLU A 116 -82.74 -4.41 -75.06
C GLU A 116 -82.89 -5.33 -73.85
N VAL A 117 -83.76 -6.35 -73.92
CA VAL A 117 -83.86 -7.37 -72.87
C VAL A 117 -82.56 -8.18 -72.76
N ALA A 118 -81.91 -8.49 -73.89
CA ALA A 118 -80.59 -9.15 -73.88
C ALA A 118 -79.50 -8.27 -73.28
N ASN A 119 -79.49 -6.96 -73.60
CA ASN A 119 -78.56 -5.99 -73.02
C ASN A 119 -78.79 -5.84 -71.51
N ILE A 120 -80.05 -5.71 -71.07
CA ILE A 120 -80.40 -5.63 -69.64
C ILE A 120 -79.97 -6.91 -68.92
N LYS A 121 -80.17 -8.09 -69.51
CA LYS A 121 -79.70 -9.36 -68.94
C LYS A 121 -78.18 -9.37 -68.79
N LEU A 122 -77.43 -8.90 -69.80
CA LEU A 122 -75.97 -8.84 -69.75
C LEU A 122 -75.49 -7.90 -68.63
N VAL A 123 -76.06 -6.70 -68.54
CA VAL A 123 -75.73 -5.73 -67.48
C VAL A 123 -76.05 -6.30 -66.10
N ILE A 124 -77.20 -6.98 -65.93
CA ILE A 124 -77.55 -7.64 -64.67
C ILE A 124 -76.53 -8.73 -64.31
N THR A 125 -76.08 -9.52 -65.29
CA THR A 125 -75.06 -10.57 -65.05
C THR A 125 -73.68 -9.99 -64.73
N GLU A 126 -73.30 -8.89 -65.35
CA GLU A 126 -72.05 -8.19 -65.08
C GLU A 126 -72.09 -7.57 -63.67
N GLU A 127 -73.19 -6.89 -63.32
CA GLU A 127 -73.42 -6.35 -61.98
C GLU A 127 -73.47 -7.42 -60.90
N SER A 128 -74.06 -8.60 -61.17
CA SER A 128 -74.03 -9.72 -60.23
C SER A 128 -72.62 -10.25 -60.03
N SER A 129 -71.83 -10.38 -61.11
CA SER A 129 -70.43 -10.83 -61.02
C SER A 129 -69.57 -9.82 -60.25
N HIS A 130 -69.78 -8.51 -60.45
CA HIS A 130 -69.07 -7.47 -59.73
C HIS A 130 -69.40 -7.48 -58.23
N ARG A 131 -70.68 -7.70 -57.85
CA ARG A 131 -71.07 -7.87 -56.44
C ARG A 131 -70.45 -9.13 -55.82
N GLU A 132 -70.34 -10.23 -56.57
CA GLU A 132 -69.67 -11.44 -56.09
C GLU A 132 -68.19 -11.18 -55.81
N VAL A 133 -67.48 -10.51 -56.72
CA VAL A 133 -66.08 -10.10 -56.50
C VAL A 133 -65.95 -9.21 -55.27
N GLN A 134 -66.76 -8.15 -55.15
CA GLN A 134 -66.75 -7.29 -53.97
C GLN A 134 -67.05 -8.04 -52.67
N SER A 135 -67.96 -9.02 -52.70
CA SER A 135 -68.24 -9.88 -51.55
C SER A 135 -67.02 -10.70 -51.14
N THR A 136 -66.29 -11.28 -52.10
CA THR A 136 -65.06 -12.04 -51.80
C THR A 136 -63.92 -11.15 -51.29
N GLU A 137 -63.80 -9.93 -51.80
CA GLU A 137 -62.84 -8.94 -51.30
C GLU A 137 -63.15 -8.52 -49.86
N LEU A 138 -64.42 -8.27 -49.55
CA LEU A 138 -64.87 -7.98 -48.19
C LEU A 138 -64.62 -9.15 -47.23
N GLU A 139 -64.87 -10.39 -47.66
CA GLU A 139 -64.57 -11.59 -46.87
C GLU A 139 -63.05 -11.69 -46.59
N THR A 140 -62.23 -11.45 -47.62
CA THR A 140 -60.76 -11.44 -47.50
C THR A 140 -60.28 -10.34 -46.54
N LEU A 141 -60.88 -9.15 -46.59
CA LEU A 141 -60.58 -8.06 -45.66
C LEU A 141 -60.97 -8.41 -44.22
N ARG A 142 -62.12 -9.05 -44.02
CA ARG A 142 -62.54 -9.55 -42.69
C ARG A 142 -61.54 -10.55 -42.13
N SER A 143 -61.11 -11.54 -42.92
CA SER A 143 -60.09 -12.50 -42.47
C SER A 143 -58.76 -11.82 -42.11
N LYS A 144 -58.32 -10.84 -42.90
CA LYS A 144 -57.12 -10.04 -42.58
C LYS A 144 -57.27 -9.26 -41.28
N LEU A 145 -58.45 -8.70 -41.02
CA LEU A 145 -58.72 -7.95 -39.79
C LEU A 145 -58.65 -8.86 -38.55
N VAL A 146 -59.21 -10.07 -38.62
CA VAL A 146 -59.11 -11.08 -37.55
C VAL A 146 -57.65 -11.45 -37.27
N LEU A 147 -56.85 -11.70 -38.31
CA LEU A 147 -55.42 -12.01 -38.13
C LEU A 147 -54.64 -10.85 -37.49
N VAL A 148 -55.00 -9.61 -37.82
CA VAL A 148 -54.40 -8.42 -37.18
C VAL A 148 -54.81 -8.33 -35.71
N GLU A 149 -56.06 -8.63 -35.38
CA GLU A 149 -56.56 -8.65 -34.01
C GLU A 149 -55.86 -9.74 -33.16
N GLU A 150 -55.74 -10.96 -33.68
CA GLU A 150 -55.02 -12.06 -33.01
C GLU A 150 -53.54 -11.70 -32.78
N ARG A 151 -52.87 -11.13 -33.78
CA ARG A 151 -51.48 -10.65 -33.64
C ARG A 151 -51.36 -9.54 -32.61
N SER A 152 -52.33 -8.61 -32.58
CA SER A 152 -52.37 -7.54 -31.59
C SER A 152 -52.56 -8.09 -30.17
N GLN A 153 -53.45 -9.08 -29.99
CA GLN A 153 -53.66 -9.74 -28.70
C GLN A 153 -52.41 -10.49 -28.22
N HIS A 154 -51.74 -11.23 -29.13
CA HIS A 154 -50.48 -11.87 -28.81
C HIS A 154 -49.41 -10.84 -28.40
N PHE A 155 -49.29 -9.73 -29.14
CA PHE A 155 -48.37 -8.66 -28.80
C PHE A 155 -48.66 -8.07 -27.41
N LEU A 156 -49.93 -7.79 -27.09
CA LEU A 156 -50.34 -7.31 -25.77
C LEU A 156 -49.98 -8.33 -24.66
N SER A 157 -50.23 -9.62 -24.88
CA SER A 157 -49.84 -10.67 -23.95
C SER A 157 -48.33 -10.68 -23.67
N THR A 158 -47.52 -10.61 -24.74
CA THR A 158 -46.05 -10.54 -24.59
C THR A 158 -45.59 -9.29 -23.85
N LEU A 159 -46.23 -8.13 -24.08
CA LEU A 159 -45.92 -6.90 -23.34
C LEU A 159 -46.27 -7.02 -21.85
N VAL A 160 -47.38 -7.67 -21.51
CA VAL A 160 -47.78 -7.90 -20.12
C VAL A 160 -46.78 -8.83 -19.43
N SER A 161 -46.38 -9.93 -20.07
CA SER A 161 -45.35 -10.84 -19.53
C SER A 161 -44.01 -10.14 -19.37
N LEU A 162 -43.60 -9.33 -20.34
CA LEU A 162 -42.35 -8.57 -20.26
C LEU A 162 -42.40 -7.55 -19.12
N ARG A 163 -43.52 -6.85 -18.94
CA ARG A 163 -43.72 -5.93 -17.82
C ARG A 163 -43.61 -6.64 -16.48
N ALA A 164 -44.27 -7.79 -16.32
CA ALA A 164 -44.16 -8.59 -15.09
C ALA A 164 -42.72 -9.01 -14.80
N ALA A 165 -41.98 -9.46 -15.82
CA ALA A 165 -40.57 -9.81 -15.67
C ALA A 165 -39.69 -8.62 -15.26
N VAL A 166 -39.97 -7.41 -15.79
CA VAL A 166 -39.29 -6.18 -15.41
C VAL A 166 -39.62 -5.78 -13.97
N ASP A 167 -40.87 -5.90 -13.55
CA ASP A 167 -41.30 -5.62 -12.17
C ASP A 167 -40.65 -6.61 -11.17
N ASP A 168 -40.53 -7.88 -11.55
CA ASP A 168 -39.82 -8.91 -10.77
C ASP A 168 -38.31 -8.66 -10.69
N GLU A 169 -37.67 -8.17 -11.75
CA GLU A 169 -36.26 -7.78 -11.72
C GLU A 169 -36.04 -6.52 -10.86
N ALA A 170 -36.95 -5.56 -10.94
CA ALA A 170 -36.90 -4.35 -10.11
C ALA A 170 -37.05 -4.68 -8.62
N SER A 171 -37.97 -5.58 -8.26
CA SER A 171 -38.15 -6.01 -6.86
C SER A 171 -36.93 -6.79 -6.33
N ARG A 172 -36.35 -7.68 -7.15
CA ARG A 172 -35.09 -8.35 -6.81
C ARG A 172 -33.97 -7.34 -6.60
N SER A 173 -33.77 -6.41 -7.52
CA SER A 173 -32.76 -5.36 -7.40
C SER A 173 -32.93 -4.53 -6.12
N ALA A 174 -34.17 -4.20 -5.75
CA ALA A 174 -34.46 -3.49 -4.51
C ALA A 174 -34.11 -4.32 -3.25
N ASN A 175 -34.43 -5.61 -3.24
CA ASN A 175 -34.08 -6.52 -2.15
C ASN A 175 -32.57 -6.67 -1.99
N TRP A 176 -31.84 -6.85 -3.09
CA TRP A 176 -30.37 -6.87 -3.07
C TRP A 176 -29.80 -5.55 -2.53
N ALA A 177 -30.31 -4.41 -2.98
CA ALA A 177 -29.89 -3.11 -2.46
C ALA A 177 -30.16 -2.93 -0.96
N ALA A 178 -31.28 -3.44 -0.46
CA ALA A 178 -31.60 -3.43 0.97
C ALA A 178 -30.64 -4.33 1.77
N GLN A 179 -30.34 -5.53 1.26
CA GLN A 179 -29.39 -6.46 1.87
C GLN A 179 -27.99 -5.86 1.93
N PHE A 180 -27.49 -5.30 0.83
CA PHE A 180 -26.19 -4.63 0.81
C PHE A 180 -26.09 -3.47 1.79
N LYS A 181 -27.17 -2.68 1.95
CA LYS A 181 -27.21 -1.60 2.95
C LYS A 181 -27.13 -2.15 4.38
N HIS A 182 -27.82 -3.24 4.66
CA HIS A 182 -27.77 -3.89 5.97
C HIS A 182 -26.38 -4.46 6.26
N ASP A 183 -25.79 -5.17 5.31
CA ASP A 183 -24.45 -5.74 5.43
C ASP A 183 -23.39 -4.64 5.60
N LEU A 184 -23.51 -3.53 4.86
CA LEU A 184 -22.64 -2.37 5.00
C LEU A 184 -22.75 -1.74 6.40
N ALA A 185 -23.97 -1.61 6.95
CA ALA A 185 -24.17 -1.12 8.31
C ALA A 185 -23.53 -2.05 9.35
N ASN A 186 -23.64 -3.37 9.18
CA ASN A 186 -23.02 -4.36 10.07
C ASN A 186 -21.49 -4.26 10.03
N VAL A 187 -20.90 -4.10 8.84
CA VAL A 187 -19.45 -3.89 8.68
C VAL A 187 -19.01 -2.57 9.34
N GLN A 188 -19.79 -1.50 9.21
CA GLN A 188 -19.50 -0.22 9.87
C GLN A 188 -19.51 -0.36 11.40
N LEU A 189 -20.48 -1.08 11.97
CA LEU A 189 -20.52 -1.35 13.41
C LEU A 189 -19.32 -2.19 13.87
N ALA A 190 -18.95 -3.22 13.12
CA ALA A 190 -17.77 -4.03 13.43
C ALA A 190 -16.47 -3.21 13.39
N LEU A 191 -16.34 -2.29 12.42
CA LEU A 191 -15.19 -1.38 12.34
C LEU A 191 -15.15 -0.42 13.53
N GLN A 192 -16.29 0.13 13.94
CA GLN A 192 -16.38 1.01 15.10
C GLN A 192 -16.01 0.29 16.41
N GLU A 193 -16.45 -0.96 16.57
CA GLU A 193 -16.07 -1.81 17.71
C GLU A 193 -14.57 -2.10 17.72
N LEU A 194 -13.99 -2.44 16.56
CA LEU A 194 -12.55 -2.68 16.43
C LEU A 194 -11.73 -1.43 16.79
N GLN A 195 -12.17 -0.24 16.37
CA GLN A 195 -11.53 1.03 16.71
C GLN A 195 -11.60 1.32 18.23
N SER A 196 -12.74 1.03 18.87
CA SER A 196 -12.90 1.15 20.32
C SER A 196 -11.96 0.21 21.09
N GLN A 197 -11.86 -1.04 20.64
CA GLN A 197 -10.94 -2.02 21.20
C GLN A 197 -9.47 -1.59 21.02
N GLN A 198 -9.11 -1.08 19.84
CA GLN A 198 -7.77 -0.53 19.58
C GLN A 198 -7.44 0.64 20.51
N LEU A 199 -8.36 1.59 20.71
CA LEU A 199 -8.12 2.70 21.63
C LEU A 199 -7.91 2.20 23.07
N THR A 200 -8.72 1.23 23.49
CA THR A 200 -8.63 0.62 24.83
C THR A 200 -7.30 -0.11 25.02
N THR A 201 -6.83 -0.86 24.04
CA THR A 201 -5.54 -1.55 24.12
C THR A 201 -4.37 -0.58 24.14
N VAL A 202 -4.41 0.49 23.33
CA VAL A 202 -3.41 1.55 23.34
C VAL A 202 -3.32 2.20 24.72
N MET A 203 -4.45 2.60 25.31
CA MET A 203 -4.46 3.20 26.65
C MET A 203 -3.90 2.25 27.73
N ARG A 204 -4.19 0.96 27.64
CA ARG A 204 -3.62 -0.05 28.56
C ARG A 204 -2.11 -0.18 28.39
N LEU A 205 -1.63 -0.20 27.14
CA LEU A 205 -0.20 -0.26 26.85
C LEU A 205 0.52 1.00 27.34
N GLU A 206 -0.01 2.19 27.08
CA GLU A 206 0.55 3.46 27.58
C GLU A 206 0.64 3.49 29.11
N SER A 207 -0.39 2.98 29.79
CA SER A 207 -0.40 2.82 31.26
C SER A 207 0.71 1.88 31.73
N THR A 208 0.88 0.71 31.10
CA THR A 208 1.96 -0.24 31.45
C THR A 208 3.35 0.32 31.17
N VAL A 209 3.53 1.03 30.06
CA VAL A 209 4.79 1.71 29.72
C VAL A 209 5.12 2.76 30.77
N SER A 210 4.14 3.58 31.16
CA SER A 210 4.33 4.59 32.20
C SER A 210 4.73 3.97 33.54
N SER A 211 4.11 2.84 33.91
CA SER A 211 4.48 2.09 35.12
C SER A 211 5.91 1.53 35.03
N LEU A 212 6.31 0.99 33.87
CA LEU A 212 7.67 0.46 33.67
C LEU A 212 8.73 1.57 33.73
N VAL A 213 8.44 2.73 33.16
CA VAL A 213 9.33 3.90 33.23
C VAL A 213 9.49 4.37 34.69
N HIS A 214 8.41 4.35 35.46
CA HIS A 214 8.47 4.69 36.89
C HIS A 214 9.33 3.70 37.68
N GLU A 215 9.09 2.39 37.51
CA GLU A 215 9.89 1.32 38.11
C GLU A 215 11.37 1.38 37.71
N GLN A 216 11.66 1.73 36.45
CA GLN A 216 13.03 1.93 36.00
C GLN A 216 13.69 3.11 36.72
N HIS A 217 12.98 4.23 36.87
CA HIS A 217 13.51 5.38 37.60
C HIS A 217 13.80 5.06 39.07
N GLU A 218 12.92 4.30 39.74
CA GLU A 218 13.17 3.84 41.11
C GLU A 218 14.39 2.93 41.21
N ARG A 219 14.58 2.01 40.25
CA ARG A 219 15.79 1.15 40.19
C ARG A 219 17.06 1.96 40.02
N GLU A 220 17.06 2.98 39.15
CA GLU A 220 18.20 3.87 38.95
C GLU A 220 18.56 4.62 40.24
N LEU A 221 17.56 5.08 41.00
CA LEU A 221 17.78 5.72 42.31
C LEU A 221 18.38 4.74 43.33
N LEU A 222 17.90 3.49 43.35
CA LEU A 222 18.45 2.45 44.24
C LEU A 222 19.88 2.07 43.86
N GLU A 223 20.22 1.98 42.58
CA GLU A 223 21.59 1.75 42.11
C GLU A 223 22.53 2.90 42.52
N GLN A 224 22.07 4.15 42.39
CA GLN A 224 22.83 5.31 42.88
C GLN A 224 23.07 5.24 44.39
N ALA A 225 22.06 4.85 45.17
CA ALA A 225 22.23 4.65 46.61
C ALA A 225 23.24 3.53 46.92
N LEU A 226 23.16 2.40 46.24
CA LEU A 226 24.11 1.29 46.40
C LEU A 226 25.55 1.70 46.08
N THR A 227 25.78 2.38 44.96
CA THR A 227 27.13 2.87 44.61
C THR A 227 27.66 3.87 45.65
N GLN A 228 26.79 4.71 46.23
CA GLN A 228 27.17 5.60 47.33
C GLN A 228 27.55 4.81 48.59
N HIS A 229 26.82 3.76 48.92
CA HIS A 229 27.14 2.86 50.02
C HIS A 229 28.47 2.12 49.79
N ASP A 230 28.72 1.59 48.60
CA ASP A 230 29.99 0.96 48.24
C ASP A 230 31.18 1.92 48.38
N ASN A 231 31.00 3.18 47.99
CA ASN A 231 32.02 4.21 48.17
C ASN A 231 32.30 4.49 49.65
N ARG A 232 31.29 4.45 50.51
CA ARG A 232 31.45 4.57 51.97
C ARG A 232 32.18 3.37 52.55
N ILE A 233 31.83 2.15 52.13
CA ILE A 233 32.52 0.92 52.57
C ILE A 233 34.01 1.00 52.19
N ARG A 234 34.33 1.32 50.93
CA ARG A 234 35.73 1.52 50.49
C ARG A 234 36.46 2.60 51.29
N ALA A 235 35.76 3.63 51.78
CA ALA A 235 36.37 4.65 52.62
C ALA A 235 36.64 4.14 54.04
N ILE A 236 35.76 3.30 54.59
CA ILE A 236 35.95 2.62 55.88
C ILE A 236 37.15 1.68 55.78
N ASP A 237 37.23 0.84 54.74
CA ASP A 237 38.36 -0.10 54.56
C ASP A 237 39.71 0.66 54.54
N ARG A 238 39.79 1.79 53.83
CA ARG A 238 40.99 2.66 53.84
C ARG A 238 41.32 3.22 55.21
N LEU A 239 40.31 3.57 56.01
CA LEU A 239 40.53 4.04 57.38
C LEU A 239 41.01 2.89 58.28
N GLU A 240 40.50 1.68 58.09
CA GLU A 240 40.96 0.49 58.79
C GLU A 240 42.43 0.20 58.49
N ASP A 241 42.87 0.31 57.23
CA ASP A 241 44.28 0.18 56.83
C ASP A 241 45.17 1.21 57.55
N VAL A 242 44.73 2.48 57.60
CA VAL A 242 45.47 3.55 58.30
C VAL A 242 45.54 3.29 59.80
N ILE A 243 44.44 2.81 60.41
CA ILE A 243 44.41 2.45 61.82
C ILE A 243 45.35 1.28 62.09
N ALA A 244 45.39 0.26 61.22
CA ALA A 244 46.30 -0.87 61.35
C ALA A 244 47.76 -0.42 61.27
N TYR A 245 48.10 0.44 60.30
CA TYR A 245 49.44 1.02 60.17
C TYR A 245 49.85 1.84 61.42
N LEU A 246 48.95 2.69 61.93
CA LEU A 246 49.21 3.47 63.14
C LEU A 246 49.40 2.56 64.37
N LYS A 247 48.60 1.51 64.51
CA LYS A 247 48.75 0.52 65.58
C LYS A 247 50.11 -0.17 65.51
N GLN A 248 50.54 -0.61 64.32
CA GLN A 248 51.85 -1.22 64.12
C GLN A 248 52.97 -0.24 64.48
N THR A 249 52.92 0.99 63.98
CA THR A 249 53.93 2.02 64.25
C THR A 249 54.04 2.32 65.75
N VAL A 250 52.90 2.39 66.46
CA VAL A 250 52.89 2.59 67.91
C VAL A 250 53.48 1.41 68.65
N GLU A 251 53.24 0.17 68.20
CA GLU A 251 53.82 -1.02 68.82
C GLU A 251 55.33 -1.08 68.59
N GLU A 252 55.82 -0.76 67.38
CA GLU A 252 57.26 -0.65 67.09
C GLU A 252 57.95 0.44 67.93
N GLU A 253 57.30 1.59 68.14
CA GLU A 253 57.79 2.62 69.07
C GLU A 253 57.81 2.15 70.53
N ARG A 254 56.82 1.35 70.95
CA ARG A 254 56.78 0.77 72.30
C ARG A 254 57.90 -0.24 72.49
N GLU A 255 58.11 -1.13 71.53
CA GLU A 255 59.22 -2.09 71.53
C GLU A 255 60.56 -1.38 71.60
N ARG A 256 60.80 -0.39 70.71
CA ARG A 256 62.03 0.42 70.75
C ARG A 256 62.21 1.14 72.09
N ASN A 257 61.14 1.62 72.71
CA ASN A 257 61.22 2.24 74.04
C ASN A 257 61.53 1.24 75.16
N VAL A 258 61.03 0.00 75.08
CA VAL A 258 61.38 -1.08 76.01
C VAL A 258 62.83 -1.49 75.82
N GLU A 259 63.29 -1.66 74.59
CA GLU A 259 64.69 -1.94 74.25
C GLU A 259 65.62 -0.84 74.74
N ASN A 260 65.30 0.44 74.48
CA ASN A 260 66.07 1.57 74.96
C ASN A 260 66.12 1.61 76.49
N ARG A 261 65.00 1.34 77.18
CA ARG A 261 64.99 1.23 78.65
C ARG A 261 65.88 0.09 79.15
N ALA A 262 65.78 -1.08 78.54
CA ALA A 262 66.59 -2.25 78.90
C ALA A 262 68.08 -2.01 78.62
N ALA A 263 68.42 -1.34 77.52
CA ALA A 263 69.77 -0.92 77.19
C ALA A 263 70.32 0.05 78.25
N LEU A 264 69.55 1.07 78.62
CA LEU A 264 69.92 2.03 79.66
C LEU A 264 70.10 1.35 81.03
N GLU A 265 69.25 0.39 81.36
CA GLU A 265 69.35 -0.40 82.60
C GLU A 265 70.57 -1.34 82.57
N SER A 266 70.88 -1.93 81.41
CA SER A 266 72.09 -2.72 81.20
C SER A 266 73.35 -1.86 81.32
N GLU A 267 73.37 -0.67 80.71
CA GLU A 267 74.47 0.30 80.86
C GLU A 267 74.63 0.73 82.31
N LEU A 268 73.53 0.98 83.04
CA LEU A 268 73.59 1.26 84.48
C LEU A 268 74.13 0.07 85.28
N LEU A 269 73.73 -1.16 84.95
CA LEU A 269 74.23 -2.38 85.56
C LEU A 269 75.69 -2.64 85.22
N GLU A 270 76.15 -2.29 84.02
CA GLU A 270 77.56 -2.34 83.60
C GLU A 270 78.38 -1.20 84.20
N ALA A 271 77.85 -0.01 84.37
CA ALA A 271 78.47 1.07 85.13
C ALA A 271 78.59 0.68 86.61
N ARG A 272 77.58 0.02 87.16
CA ARG A 272 77.60 -0.52 88.53
C ARG A 272 78.54 -1.70 88.65
N ARG A 273 78.58 -2.61 87.67
CA ARG A 273 79.53 -3.73 87.61
C ARG A 273 80.94 -3.27 87.35
N SER A 274 81.18 -2.25 86.53
CA SER A 274 82.50 -1.66 86.30
C SER A 274 82.96 -0.86 87.52
N SER A 275 82.05 -0.24 88.27
CA SER A 275 82.32 0.31 89.60
C SER A 275 82.67 -0.78 90.61
N VAL A 276 81.92 -1.88 90.66
CA VAL A 276 82.21 -3.03 91.51
C VAL A 276 83.47 -3.75 91.03
N GLN A 277 83.75 -3.81 89.73
CA GLN A 277 84.97 -4.33 89.12
C GLN A 277 86.14 -3.38 89.30
N LEU A 278 85.96 -2.07 89.43
CA LEU A 278 87.02 -1.17 89.87
C LEU A 278 87.33 -1.41 91.35
N ALA A 279 86.30 -1.68 92.17
CA ALA A 279 86.43 -2.09 93.56
C ALA A 279 86.94 -3.54 93.73
N GLN A 280 86.70 -4.41 92.75
CA GLN A 280 87.18 -5.80 92.71
C GLN A 280 88.53 -5.88 92.04
N LEU A 281 88.83 -5.18 90.95
CA LEU A 281 90.17 -5.03 90.37
C LEU A 281 91.09 -4.31 91.35
N SER A 282 90.61 -3.43 92.23
CA SER A 282 91.43 -2.97 93.36
C SER A 282 91.71 -4.10 94.37
N THR A 283 90.84 -5.10 94.51
CA THR A 283 91.03 -6.33 95.32
C THR A 283 91.60 -7.55 94.56
N LEU A 284 91.65 -7.56 93.23
CA LEU A 284 91.94 -8.69 92.32
C LEU A 284 93.19 -8.41 91.46
N ARG A 285 93.57 -7.13 91.30
CA ARG A 285 94.99 -6.71 91.20
C ARG A 285 95.78 -7.16 92.43
N ALA A 286 95.10 -7.53 93.52
CA ALA A 286 95.67 -8.23 94.67
C ALA A 286 95.46 -9.77 94.66
N GLN A 287 94.74 -10.35 93.69
CA GLN A 287 94.39 -11.79 93.70
C GLN A 287 94.55 -12.53 92.35
N LEU A 288 95.55 -12.15 91.54
CA LEU A 288 96.14 -13.03 90.52
C LEU A 288 95.29 -13.20 89.24
N MET A 289 95.93 -13.15 88.07
CA MET A 289 96.24 -14.30 87.22
C MET A 289 95.04 -15.14 86.72
N ASN A 290 95.00 -15.29 85.39
CA ASN A 290 94.49 -16.43 84.61
C ASN A 290 93.04 -16.40 84.02
N ASN A 291 93.01 -16.14 82.70
CA ASN A 291 92.24 -16.73 81.56
C ASN A 291 90.70 -17.01 81.51
N ASN A 292 90.10 -16.47 80.40
CA ASN A 292 89.13 -16.93 79.35
C ASN A 292 87.93 -17.88 79.63
N ALA A 293 86.68 -17.48 79.29
CA ALA A 293 85.81 -17.78 78.08
C ALA A 293 84.91 -19.04 78.27
N GLU A 294 83.67 -19.25 77.77
CA GLU A 294 82.93 -18.97 76.50
C GLU A 294 81.37 -19.02 76.69
N ARG A 295 80.58 -18.73 75.63
CA ARG A 295 79.11 -18.99 75.50
C ARG A 295 78.76 -19.46 74.06
N PRO A 296 77.74 -20.33 73.83
CA PRO A 296 77.39 -20.86 72.50
C PRO A 296 76.14 -20.23 71.83
N SER A 297 75.97 -20.52 70.54
CA SER A 297 74.97 -20.02 69.56
C SER A 297 73.79 -20.99 69.28
N ILE A 298 72.61 -20.46 68.89
CA ILE A 298 71.41 -21.20 68.42
C ILE A 298 71.14 -20.93 66.93
N ASP A 299 70.61 -21.97 66.27
CA ASP A 299 70.58 -22.29 64.83
C ASP A 299 69.49 -21.57 64.01
N ARG A 300 69.84 -21.14 62.78
CA ARG A 300 69.02 -20.32 61.85
C ARG A 300 68.23 -21.12 60.82
N LEU A 301 68.36 -22.45 60.78
CA LEU A 301 67.74 -23.29 59.74
C LEU A 301 66.22 -23.52 59.92
N ALA A 302 65.71 -23.60 61.15
CA ALA A 302 64.28 -23.92 61.39
C ALA A 302 63.31 -22.82 60.96
N VAL A 303 63.77 -21.56 60.90
CA VAL A 303 62.94 -20.39 60.56
C VAL A 303 62.72 -20.27 59.04
N LEU A 304 63.68 -20.76 58.24
CA LEU A 304 63.61 -20.66 56.77
C LEU A 304 62.70 -21.72 56.14
N GLU A 305 62.51 -22.88 56.76
CA GLU A 305 61.62 -23.92 56.21
C GLU A 305 60.14 -23.53 56.32
N VAL A 306 59.72 -22.94 57.43
CA VAL A 306 58.33 -22.51 57.67
C VAL A 306 57.91 -21.41 56.69
N ALA A 307 58.77 -20.41 56.45
CA ALA A 307 58.49 -19.32 55.52
C ALA A 307 58.33 -19.78 54.06
N THR A 308 58.95 -20.90 53.66
CA THR A 308 58.83 -21.42 52.28
C THR A 308 57.64 -22.34 52.07
N ALA A 309 56.99 -22.80 53.14
CA ALA A 309 55.76 -23.59 53.07
C ALA A 309 54.54 -22.69 52.85
N ASP A 310 54.45 -21.56 53.56
CA ASP A 310 53.33 -20.62 53.45
C ASP A 310 53.25 -19.96 52.07
N ALA A 311 54.40 -19.56 51.50
CA ALA A 311 54.45 -18.98 50.16
C ALA A 311 53.98 -19.95 49.04
N ARG A 312 54.06 -21.27 49.26
CA ARG A 312 53.56 -22.27 48.30
C ARG A 312 52.05 -22.50 48.43
N ALA A 313 51.48 -22.32 49.61
CA ALA A 313 50.05 -22.47 49.83
C ALA A 313 49.25 -21.33 49.17
N GLU A 314 49.71 -20.08 49.32
CA GLU A 314 49.07 -18.90 48.72
C GLU A 314 49.08 -18.94 47.18
N ALA A 315 50.18 -19.43 46.58
CA ALA A 315 50.30 -19.56 45.13
C ALA A 315 49.31 -20.59 44.53
N SER A 316 49.03 -21.67 45.25
CA SER A 316 48.06 -22.69 44.84
C SER A 316 46.62 -22.16 44.88
N GLU A 317 46.28 -21.40 45.92
CA GLU A 317 44.95 -20.83 46.08
C GLU A 317 44.65 -19.79 44.97
N GLN A 318 45.63 -18.97 44.60
CA GLN A 318 45.51 -17.98 43.53
C GLN A 318 45.29 -18.63 42.15
N ALA A 319 45.89 -19.79 41.90
CA ALA A 319 45.68 -20.55 40.66
C ALA A 319 44.22 -21.03 40.52
N THR A 320 43.61 -21.52 41.61
CA THR A 320 42.21 -21.99 41.58
C THR A 320 41.20 -20.85 41.34
N ARG A 321 41.45 -19.67 41.91
CA ARG A 321 40.63 -18.46 41.67
C ARG A 321 40.67 -18.04 40.20
N MET A 322 41.85 -18.07 39.59
CA MET A 322 42.03 -17.69 38.19
C MET A 322 41.30 -18.64 37.22
N ASP A 323 41.22 -19.93 37.54
CA ASP A 323 40.48 -20.91 36.74
C ASP A 323 38.96 -20.69 36.77
N ILE A 324 38.40 -20.31 37.92
CA ILE A 324 36.97 -19.98 38.07
C ILE A 324 36.62 -18.76 37.21
N VAL A 325 37.42 -17.68 37.33
CA VAL A 325 37.23 -16.45 36.54
C VAL A 325 37.33 -16.72 35.03
N SER A 326 38.28 -17.56 34.61
CA SER A 326 38.42 -17.97 33.20
C SER A 326 37.20 -18.74 32.69
N ARG A 327 36.58 -19.56 33.54
CA ARG A 327 35.36 -20.31 33.20
C ARG A 327 34.16 -19.38 33.03
N ASP A 328 34.00 -18.41 33.92
CA ASP A 328 32.88 -17.47 33.89
C ASP A 328 32.99 -16.52 32.69
N LEU A 329 34.20 -16.08 32.33
CA LEU A 329 34.45 -15.27 31.14
C LEU A 329 34.03 -16.00 29.85
N ARG A 330 34.31 -17.32 29.76
CA ARG A 330 33.87 -18.15 28.63
C ARG A 330 32.35 -18.32 28.58
N ALA A 331 31.69 -18.46 29.73
CA ALA A 331 30.24 -18.56 29.80
C ALA A 331 29.56 -17.25 29.37
N LEU A 332 30.07 -16.10 29.83
CA LEU A 332 29.58 -14.78 29.47
C LEU A 332 29.79 -14.48 27.97
N THR A 333 30.92 -14.92 27.40
CA THR A 333 31.17 -14.79 25.96
C THR A 333 30.12 -15.56 25.16
N LYS A 334 29.75 -16.78 25.58
CA LYS A 334 28.72 -17.58 24.91
C LYS A 334 27.32 -16.94 25.03
N SER A 335 26.96 -16.39 26.18
CA SER A 335 25.66 -15.71 26.35
C SER A 335 25.58 -14.44 25.52
N TYR A 336 26.66 -13.66 25.42
CA TYR A 336 26.74 -12.48 24.54
C TYR A 336 26.52 -12.85 23.07
N HIS A 337 27.17 -13.91 22.58
CA HIS A 337 26.96 -14.36 21.19
C HIS A 337 25.53 -14.84 20.95
N LYS A 338 24.92 -15.54 21.91
CA LYS A 338 23.52 -15.97 21.82
C LYS A 338 22.56 -14.78 21.75
N LEU A 339 22.70 -13.81 22.66
CA LEU A 339 21.93 -12.56 22.68
C LEU A 339 22.10 -11.78 21.37
N ARG A 340 23.32 -11.69 20.84
CA ARG A 340 23.60 -11.03 19.56
C ARG A 340 22.86 -11.68 18.40
N THR A 341 22.80 -13.01 18.35
CA THR A 341 22.05 -13.75 17.33
C THR A 341 20.54 -13.55 17.49
N GLU A 342 20.02 -13.63 18.72
CA GLU A 342 18.61 -13.37 19.01
C GLU A 342 18.19 -11.93 18.64
N LEU A 343 19.08 -10.96 18.85
CA LEU A 343 18.86 -9.55 18.50
C LEU A 343 18.89 -9.33 16.98
N ALA A 344 19.79 -10.01 16.25
CA ALA A 344 19.80 -10.01 14.78
C ALA A 344 18.52 -10.65 14.20
N ASP A 345 18.07 -11.75 14.79
CA ASP A 345 16.82 -12.42 14.45
C ASP A 345 15.60 -11.53 14.74
N PHE A 346 15.58 -10.87 15.90
CA PHE A 346 14.53 -9.93 16.29
C PHE A 346 14.51 -8.72 15.34
N GLN A 347 15.66 -8.16 15.01
CA GLN A 347 15.79 -7.07 14.03
C GLN A 347 15.31 -7.50 12.64
N THR A 348 15.52 -8.75 12.25
CA THR A 348 15.02 -9.31 10.97
C THR A 348 13.49 -9.47 11.00
N ARG A 349 12.90 -9.85 12.15
CA ARG A 349 11.46 -9.92 12.37
C ARG A 349 10.79 -8.54 12.44
N VAL A 350 11.42 -7.57 13.12
CA VAL A 350 10.98 -6.17 13.15
C VAL A 350 11.13 -5.49 11.79
N SER A 351 12.10 -5.91 10.97
CA SER A 351 12.21 -5.45 9.58
C SER A 351 11.05 -5.94 8.69
N PHE A 352 10.36 -7.02 9.08
CA PHE A 352 9.10 -7.43 8.45
C PHE A 352 7.93 -6.52 8.84
N ASP A 353 8.03 -5.84 9.99
CA ASP A 353 7.04 -4.90 10.53
C ASP A 353 7.34 -3.42 10.22
N HIS A 354 8.46 -3.12 9.56
CA HIS A 354 8.64 -1.83 8.89
C HIS A 354 7.75 -1.79 7.64
N GLN A 355 6.45 -1.61 7.88
CA GLN A 355 5.43 -1.21 6.92
C GLN A 355 5.67 0.20 6.36
N ASP A 356 6.69 0.90 6.84
CA ASP A 356 7.05 2.21 6.35
C ASP A 356 7.89 2.08 5.08
N MET A 357 7.22 2.34 3.94
CA MET A 357 7.77 2.57 2.59
C MET A 357 7.78 1.38 1.61
N GLY A 358 6.91 0.39 1.80
CA GLY A 358 6.55 -0.53 0.71
C GLY A 358 5.42 0.05 -0.15
N THR A 359 5.63 0.21 -1.45
CA THR A 359 4.55 0.63 -2.37
C THR A 359 3.79 -0.58 -2.92
N ASP A 360 2.52 -0.41 -3.23
CA ASP A 360 1.60 -1.46 -3.65
C ASP A 360 1.05 -1.24 -5.08
N ASN A 361 1.74 -0.44 -5.87
CA ASN A 361 1.33 -0.01 -7.21
C ASN A 361 2.39 -0.33 -8.29
N GLY A 362 3.39 -1.15 -7.98
CA GLY A 362 4.47 -1.48 -8.91
C GLY A 362 5.49 -0.37 -9.11
N HIS A 363 5.41 0.73 -8.34
CA HIS A 363 6.32 1.87 -8.44
C HIS A 363 6.95 2.17 -7.09
N PHE A 364 8.26 1.99 -6.94
CA PHE A 364 8.96 2.13 -5.67
C PHE A 364 10.16 3.06 -5.82
N ILE A 365 10.31 4.07 -4.95
CA ILE A 365 11.48 4.95 -4.92
C ILE A 365 12.26 4.70 -3.62
N TRP A 366 13.48 4.21 -3.77
CA TRP A 366 14.39 3.97 -2.67
C TRP A 366 15.33 5.15 -2.46
N ARG A 367 15.17 5.81 -1.31
CA ARG A 367 16.09 6.82 -0.81
C ARG A 367 17.25 6.16 -0.04
N ILE A 368 18.47 6.50 -0.42
CA ILE A 368 19.70 6.00 0.21
C ILE A 368 20.42 7.18 0.83
N ASP A 369 20.23 7.36 2.13
CA ASP A 369 20.91 8.38 2.94
C ASP A 369 22.31 7.95 3.37
N ASN A 370 23.15 8.92 3.74
CA ASN A 370 24.52 8.72 4.22
C ASN A 370 25.36 7.92 3.21
N TYR A 371 25.28 8.27 1.92
CA TYR A 371 25.92 7.54 0.84
C TYR A 371 27.43 7.33 1.07
N ALA A 372 28.14 8.36 1.52
CA ALA A 372 29.58 8.29 1.78
C ALA A 372 29.93 7.23 2.84
N ALA A 373 29.16 7.19 3.93
CA ALA A 373 29.34 6.20 4.99
C ALA A 373 29.01 4.78 4.49
N ARG A 374 27.89 4.62 3.78
CA ARG A 374 27.48 3.33 3.21
C ARG A 374 28.44 2.83 2.13
N MET A 375 29.03 3.73 1.33
CA MET A 375 30.04 3.40 0.34
C MET A 375 31.35 2.97 0.99
N LYS A 376 31.77 3.63 2.08
CA LYS A 376 32.94 3.20 2.87
C LYS A 376 32.70 1.81 3.45
N ASP A 377 31.56 1.60 4.09
CA ASP A 377 31.18 0.30 4.66
C ASP A 377 31.12 -0.80 3.59
N ALA A 378 30.57 -0.51 2.40
CA ALA A 378 30.58 -1.46 1.27
C ALA A 378 31.99 -1.79 0.73
N LYS A 379 32.99 -0.93 0.95
CA LYS A 379 34.39 -1.20 0.60
C LYS A 379 35.08 -2.05 1.65
N ASP A 380 34.84 -1.75 2.92
CA ASP A 380 35.52 -2.37 4.05
C ASP A 380 34.92 -3.74 4.40
N ASN A 381 33.58 -3.84 4.40
CA ASN A 381 32.83 -5.00 4.91
C ASN A 381 32.01 -5.74 3.83
N GLU A 382 32.09 -5.31 2.56
CA GLU A 382 31.30 -5.87 1.45
C GLU A 382 29.78 -5.83 1.68
N THR A 383 29.32 -4.83 2.44
CA THR A 383 27.91 -4.70 2.85
C THR A 383 26.96 -4.57 1.66
N VAL A 384 25.88 -5.35 1.69
CA VAL A 384 24.78 -5.31 0.71
C VAL A 384 23.61 -4.55 1.31
N LEU A 385 23.20 -3.46 0.65
CA LEU A 385 22.00 -2.73 1.03
C LEU A 385 20.78 -3.46 0.54
N THR A 386 19.75 -3.53 1.38
CA THR A 386 18.50 -4.21 1.08
C THR A 386 17.34 -3.24 1.24
N SER A 387 16.45 -3.19 0.25
CA SER A 387 15.29 -2.31 0.27
C SER A 387 14.17 -2.87 1.16
N PRO A 388 13.22 -2.01 1.58
CA PRO A 388 11.88 -2.43 1.94
C PRO A 388 11.23 -3.30 0.85
N ILE A 389 10.24 -4.08 1.26
CA ILE A 389 9.47 -4.92 0.35
C ILE A 389 8.46 -4.03 -0.39
N PHE A 390 8.33 -4.22 -1.70
CA PHE A 390 7.33 -3.52 -2.53
C PHE A 390 6.57 -4.54 -3.39
N ARG A 391 5.35 -4.19 -3.82
CA ARG A 391 4.50 -5.09 -4.62
C ARG A 391 4.28 -4.55 -6.02
N THR A 392 4.09 -5.48 -6.94
CA THR A 392 3.77 -5.17 -8.35
C THR A 392 2.37 -4.55 -8.51
N SER A 393 1.43 -4.91 -7.64
CA SER A 393 0.09 -4.32 -7.52
C SER A 393 -0.46 -4.56 -6.10
N LYS A 394 -1.65 -4.03 -5.79
CA LYS A 394 -2.21 -4.06 -4.43
C LYS A 394 -2.26 -5.46 -3.81
N TYR A 395 -2.52 -6.45 -4.67
CA TYR A 395 -2.55 -7.87 -4.33
C TYR A 395 -1.58 -8.69 -5.20
N GLY A 396 -0.51 -8.05 -5.71
CA GLY A 396 0.43 -8.62 -6.67
C GLY A 396 1.64 -9.31 -6.05
N TYR A 397 2.60 -9.68 -6.91
CA TYR A 397 3.87 -10.28 -6.50
C TYR A 397 4.64 -9.36 -5.55
N THR A 398 5.29 -9.99 -4.57
CA THR A 398 6.08 -9.32 -3.54
C THR A 398 7.56 -9.32 -3.93
N LEU A 399 8.20 -8.14 -3.93
CA LEU A 399 9.54 -7.90 -4.45
C LEU A 399 10.44 -7.23 -3.41
N LYS A 400 11.73 -7.47 -3.52
CA LYS A 400 12.78 -6.84 -2.72
C LYS A 400 13.98 -6.50 -3.59
N ALA A 401 14.50 -5.29 -3.48
CA ALA A 401 15.71 -4.89 -4.19
C ALA A 401 16.94 -5.02 -3.28
N GLU A 402 18.07 -5.35 -3.90
CA GLU A 402 19.37 -5.35 -3.25
C GLU A 402 20.33 -4.49 -4.08
N LEU A 403 21.20 -3.79 -3.38
CA LEU A 403 22.15 -2.86 -3.95
C LEU A 403 23.53 -3.03 -3.33
N ASN A 404 24.51 -3.26 -4.17
CA ASN A 404 25.91 -3.31 -3.80
C ASN A 404 26.56 -2.05 -4.35
N LEU A 405 26.80 -1.09 -3.48
CA LEU A 405 27.41 0.18 -3.85
C LEU A 405 28.81 0.00 -4.42
N ASN A 406 29.58 -0.93 -3.89
CA ASN A 406 30.94 -1.21 -4.37
C ASN A 406 30.98 -2.30 -5.47
N GLY A 407 29.85 -2.84 -5.91
CA GLY A 407 29.77 -3.90 -6.91
C GLY A 407 30.19 -5.29 -6.43
N ILE A 408 29.84 -6.32 -7.20
CA ILE A 408 30.11 -7.73 -6.88
C ILE A 408 31.15 -8.34 -7.83
N GLY A 409 32.04 -9.18 -7.28
CA GLY A 409 32.97 -10.02 -8.03
C GLY A 409 33.91 -9.21 -8.93
N LYS A 410 33.99 -9.56 -10.22
CA LYS A 410 34.86 -8.87 -11.21
C LYS A 410 34.52 -7.39 -11.44
N TRP A 411 33.37 -6.93 -10.95
CA TRP A 411 32.90 -5.56 -11.08
C TRP A 411 33.11 -4.72 -9.82
N LYS A 412 33.66 -5.32 -8.75
CA LYS A 412 33.97 -4.65 -7.49
C LYS A 412 34.86 -3.42 -7.72
N GLY A 413 34.58 -2.32 -7.03
CA GLY A 413 35.29 -1.04 -7.13
C GLY A 413 34.94 -0.19 -8.36
N ARG A 414 34.27 -0.75 -9.37
CA ARG A 414 34.04 -0.06 -10.66
C ARG A 414 32.58 0.18 -11.00
N HIS A 415 31.66 -0.61 -10.47
CA HIS A 415 30.24 -0.50 -10.79
C HIS A 415 29.39 -0.66 -9.53
N ILE A 416 28.28 0.06 -9.45
CA ILE A 416 27.17 -0.29 -8.57
C ILE A 416 26.43 -1.46 -9.22
N THR A 417 26.09 -2.49 -8.44
CA THR A 417 25.28 -3.61 -8.92
C THR A 417 23.99 -3.74 -8.13
N SER A 418 22.87 -3.76 -8.84
CA SER A 418 21.55 -3.96 -8.23
C SER A 418 20.86 -5.19 -8.81
N THR A 419 20.09 -5.88 -7.97
CA THR A 419 19.23 -7.01 -8.35
C THR A 419 17.89 -6.83 -7.67
N VAL A 420 16.82 -7.35 -8.29
CA VAL A 420 15.51 -7.48 -7.65
C VAL A 420 15.21 -8.95 -7.48
N ARG A 421 14.66 -9.31 -6.33
CA ARG A 421 14.29 -10.68 -5.97
C ARG A 421 12.79 -10.77 -5.70
N LEU A 422 12.24 -11.92 -6.04
CA LEU A 422 10.88 -12.31 -5.66
C LEU A 422 10.92 -12.87 -4.24
N VAL A 423 10.05 -12.37 -3.38
CA VAL A 423 9.90 -12.81 -1.98
C VAL A 423 8.50 -13.39 -1.81
N GLY A 424 8.34 -14.37 -0.92
CA GLY A 424 7.03 -14.97 -0.64
C GLY A 424 6.04 -13.91 -0.15
N GLY A 425 4.94 -13.76 -0.89
CA GLY A 425 3.85 -12.84 -0.58
C GLY A 425 2.60 -13.55 -0.04
N PRO A 426 1.75 -12.87 0.74
CA PRO A 426 0.50 -13.45 1.24
C PRO A 426 -0.51 -13.78 0.13
N TYR A 427 -0.38 -13.12 -1.02
CA TYR A 427 -1.27 -13.29 -2.17
C TYR A 427 -0.73 -14.25 -3.23
N ASP A 428 0.47 -14.83 -3.04
CA ASP A 428 1.10 -15.74 -4.00
C ASP A 428 0.20 -16.89 -4.49
N PRO A 429 -0.70 -17.49 -3.68
CA PRO A 429 -1.64 -18.52 -4.13
C PRO A 429 -2.68 -18.02 -5.15
N LEU A 430 -2.92 -16.72 -5.23
CA LEU A 430 -3.88 -16.09 -6.14
C LEU A 430 -3.23 -15.58 -7.43
N LEU A 431 -1.89 -15.63 -7.52
CA LEU A 431 -1.13 -15.08 -8.63
C LEU A 431 -0.86 -16.14 -9.71
N GLU A 432 -0.64 -15.67 -10.93
CA GLU A 432 -0.31 -16.53 -12.06
C GLU A 432 1.15 -17.01 -11.97
N TRP A 433 1.42 -18.27 -12.28
CA TRP A 433 2.78 -18.81 -12.30
C TRP A 433 2.97 -19.65 -13.55
N PRO A 434 4.08 -19.52 -14.30
CA PRO A 434 5.29 -18.74 -14.01
C PRO A 434 5.11 -17.23 -14.18
N CYS A 435 5.69 -16.42 -13.28
CA CYS A 435 5.70 -14.97 -13.44
C CYS A 435 6.74 -14.54 -14.49
N ASP A 436 6.37 -13.55 -15.32
CA ASP A 436 7.23 -12.93 -16.32
C ASP A 436 6.88 -11.43 -16.41
N PHE A 437 7.74 -10.57 -15.88
CA PHE A 437 7.57 -9.13 -15.98
C PHE A 437 8.91 -8.39 -15.98
N THR A 438 8.89 -7.16 -16.46
CA THR A 438 10.09 -6.33 -16.58
C THR A 438 10.12 -5.26 -15.50
N ILE A 439 11.29 -4.99 -14.95
CA ILE A 439 11.50 -3.96 -13.94
C ILE A 439 12.50 -2.96 -14.49
N ASN A 440 12.09 -1.71 -14.63
CA ASN A 440 12.96 -0.60 -14.91
C ASN A 440 13.55 -0.08 -13.61
N ILE A 441 14.86 -0.17 -13.48
CA ILE A 441 15.62 0.36 -12.35
C ILE A 441 16.26 1.66 -12.82
N VAL A 442 15.93 2.76 -12.17
CA VAL A 442 16.24 4.13 -12.58
C VAL A 442 17.03 4.83 -11.49
N LEU A 443 18.32 5.08 -11.73
CA LEU A 443 19.11 5.96 -10.86
C LEU A 443 18.78 7.41 -11.22
N LYS A 444 18.25 8.15 -10.24
CA LYS A 444 17.74 9.51 -10.44
C LYS A 444 18.85 10.55 -10.41
N ASP A 445 18.85 11.40 -11.43
CA ASP A 445 19.63 12.64 -11.43
C ASP A 445 18.87 13.75 -10.68
N GLN A 446 19.58 14.56 -9.90
CA GLN A 446 19.00 15.52 -8.93
C GLN A 446 19.33 17.00 -9.24
N PRO A 447 19.17 17.49 -10.49
CA PRO A 447 19.44 18.89 -10.82
C PRO A 447 18.38 19.81 -10.22
N ALA A 448 18.67 21.10 -10.14
CA ALA A 448 17.74 22.11 -9.64
C ALA A 448 16.42 22.18 -10.43
N ASN A 449 16.44 21.84 -11.73
CA ASN A 449 15.25 21.77 -12.57
C ASN A 449 15.05 20.34 -13.09
N ARG A 450 13.98 19.68 -12.63
CA ARG A 450 13.71 18.27 -12.92
C ARG A 450 13.57 17.96 -14.43
N ARG A 451 13.22 18.94 -15.26
CA ARG A 451 13.12 18.76 -16.72
C ARG A 451 14.47 18.52 -17.40
N GLN A 452 15.57 18.87 -16.74
CA GLN A 452 16.94 18.70 -17.25
C GLN A 452 17.60 17.42 -16.72
N ALA A 453 16.90 16.64 -15.89
CA ALA A 453 17.47 15.46 -15.26
C ALA A 453 17.77 14.36 -16.26
N ASN A 454 18.96 13.77 -16.13
CA ASN A 454 19.43 12.70 -17.00
C ASN A 454 19.51 11.37 -16.23
N ASP A 455 18.35 10.76 -16.01
CA ASP A 455 18.22 9.53 -15.23
C ASP A 455 18.88 8.32 -15.96
N ILE A 456 19.59 7.46 -15.22
CA ILE A 456 20.14 6.22 -15.78
C ILE A 456 19.10 5.11 -15.64
N VAL A 457 18.54 4.66 -16.76
CA VAL A 457 17.55 3.57 -16.81
C VAL A 457 18.22 2.25 -17.20
N LYS A 458 17.96 1.20 -16.41
CA LYS A 458 18.35 -0.19 -16.70
C LYS A 458 17.16 -1.12 -16.52
N THR A 459 16.85 -1.91 -17.53
CA THR A 459 15.76 -2.87 -17.49
C THR A 459 16.26 -4.24 -17.05
N LEU A 460 15.55 -4.86 -16.13
CA LEU A 460 15.76 -6.19 -15.60
C LEU A 460 14.54 -7.05 -15.94
N GLN A 461 14.73 -8.24 -16.53
CA GLN A 461 13.62 -9.17 -16.76
C GLN A 461 13.55 -10.20 -15.65
N LEU A 462 12.45 -10.19 -14.89
CA LEU A 462 12.22 -11.15 -13.82
C LEU A 462 11.30 -12.26 -14.33
N ARG A 463 11.87 -13.46 -14.55
CA ARG A 463 11.12 -14.62 -15.04
C ARG A 463 11.37 -15.86 -14.21
N ARG A 464 10.36 -16.39 -13.52
CA ARG A 464 10.45 -17.67 -12.79
C ARG A 464 9.97 -18.80 -13.68
N LYS A 465 10.87 -19.57 -14.32
CA LYS A 465 10.46 -20.72 -15.15
C LYS A 465 9.91 -21.85 -14.27
N SER A 466 8.77 -22.45 -14.63
CA SER A 466 8.25 -23.65 -13.96
C SER A 466 9.31 -24.75 -13.99
N SER A 467 9.63 -25.33 -12.83
CA SER A 467 10.57 -26.45 -12.72
C SER A 467 9.97 -27.69 -13.39
N SER A 468 10.28 -27.91 -14.66
CA SER A 468 9.94 -29.15 -15.36
C SER A 468 11.21 -29.86 -15.81
N LYS A 469 11.64 -30.84 -15.02
CA LYS A 469 12.20 -32.08 -15.54
C LYS A 469 12.09 -33.19 -14.49
N ARG A 470 11.29 -34.20 -14.81
CA ARG A 470 11.20 -35.50 -14.15
C ARG A 470 12.56 -36.22 -14.18
N HIS A 471 12.91 -36.85 -13.06
CA HIS A 471 13.59 -38.16 -12.95
C HIS A 471 13.35 -38.62 -11.49
N ASP A 472 12.38 -39.50 -11.21
CA ASP A 472 12.40 -40.97 -11.27
C ASP A 472 13.07 -41.63 -10.05
N TYR A 473 12.25 -42.42 -9.35
CA TYR A 473 12.46 -43.42 -8.29
C TYR A 473 12.92 -43.06 -6.85
N ASP A 474 12.17 -43.72 -5.95
CA ASP A 474 12.44 -44.18 -4.58
C ASP A 474 11.95 -43.40 -3.33
N GLU A 475 11.47 -44.26 -2.42
CA GLU A 475 10.59 -44.16 -1.27
C GLU A 475 10.95 -43.13 -0.19
N ALA A 476 9.92 -42.54 0.44
CA ALA A 476 9.47 -42.91 1.79
C ALA A 476 8.40 -41.92 2.28
N GLU A 477 7.27 -42.46 2.72
CA GLU A 477 6.29 -41.75 3.54
C GLU A 477 6.93 -41.34 4.87
N ASP A 478 6.91 -40.04 5.17
CA ASP A 478 6.51 -39.45 6.45
C ASP A 478 7.05 -38.02 6.56
N GLU A 479 6.14 -37.05 6.59
CA GLU A 479 6.09 -35.98 7.61
C GLU A 479 5.14 -34.88 7.13
N LYS A 480 3.99 -34.81 7.78
CA LYS A 480 3.17 -33.61 7.85
C LYS A 480 4.00 -32.49 8.47
N THR A 481 3.72 -31.27 8.00
CA THR A 481 4.12 -29.98 8.58
C THR A 481 5.62 -29.66 8.56
N LYS A 482 6.07 -29.06 7.45
CA LYS A 482 6.90 -27.84 7.40
C LYS A 482 7.28 -27.58 5.95
N SER A 483 7.16 -26.33 5.49
CA SER A 483 8.29 -25.61 4.86
C SER A 483 7.87 -24.35 4.08
N ASN A 484 7.82 -23.21 4.79
CA ASN A 484 8.25 -21.95 4.17
C ASN A 484 9.76 -21.97 3.84
N GLU A 485 10.52 -22.95 4.32
CA GLU A 485 11.94 -23.18 3.99
C GLU A 485 12.18 -23.81 2.61
N ALA A 486 11.21 -24.52 2.02
CA ALA A 486 11.35 -25.13 0.70
C ALA A 486 11.17 -24.10 -0.43
N LEU A 487 10.42 -23.03 -0.15
CA LEU A 487 10.31 -21.86 -1.02
C LEU A 487 11.67 -21.20 -1.22
N ASP A 488 12.47 -21.07 -0.15
CA ASP A 488 13.76 -20.39 -0.19
C ASP A 488 14.82 -21.16 -1.00
N LYS A 489 14.78 -22.51 -0.97
CA LYS A 489 15.66 -23.35 -1.80
C LYS A 489 15.34 -23.30 -3.29
N SER A 490 14.08 -23.08 -3.69
CA SER A 490 13.72 -22.95 -5.12
C SER A 490 13.96 -21.53 -5.67
N VAL A 491 13.90 -20.51 -4.82
CA VAL A 491 14.25 -19.12 -5.18
C VAL A 491 15.76 -18.96 -5.40
N LEU A 492 16.59 -19.77 -4.72
CA LEU A 492 18.04 -19.86 -4.92
C LEU A 492 18.47 -20.37 -6.31
N GLN A 493 17.58 -21.01 -7.07
CA GLN A 493 17.87 -21.49 -8.43
C GLN A 493 17.55 -20.49 -9.55
N MET A 494 17.09 -19.28 -9.22
CA MET A 494 17.07 -18.19 -10.20
C MET A 494 18.48 -17.62 -10.34
N LYS A 495 19.06 -17.73 -11.55
CA LYS A 495 20.32 -17.06 -11.89
C LYS A 495 20.13 -15.56 -11.61
N ARG A 496 20.72 -15.06 -10.52
CA ARG A 496 20.61 -13.65 -10.11
C ARG A 496 20.99 -12.77 -11.29
N GLN A 497 20.01 -12.03 -11.80
CA GLN A 497 20.24 -11.05 -12.85
C GLN A 497 20.62 -9.74 -12.19
N TYR A 498 21.74 -9.18 -12.60
CA TYR A 498 22.26 -7.93 -12.08
C TYR A 498 22.21 -6.87 -13.15
N ILE A 499 21.82 -5.66 -12.75
CA ILE A 499 22.16 -4.46 -13.50
C ILE A 499 23.50 -3.92 -13.02
N PHE A 500 24.20 -3.23 -13.93
CA PHE A 500 25.52 -2.67 -13.68
C PHE A 500 25.50 -1.19 -14.05
N ILE A 501 25.84 -0.32 -13.08
CA ILE A 501 25.97 1.13 -13.27
C ILE A 501 27.43 1.50 -13.00
N PRO A 502 28.20 1.90 -14.03
CA PRO A 502 29.60 2.29 -13.85
C PRO A 502 29.75 3.47 -12.88
N HIS A 503 30.73 3.42 -11.98
CA HIS A 503 31.06 4.54 -11.09
C HIS A 503 31.46 5.79 -11.89
N SER A 504 32.11 5.63 -13.04
CA SER A 504 32.46 6.73 -13.94
C SER A 504 31.25 7.49 -14.52
N ASN A 505 30.04 6.93 -14.43
CA ASN A 505 28.84 7.67 -14.78
C ASN A 505 28.33 8.54 -13.63
N LEU A 506 28.64 8.20 -12.38
CA LEU A 506 28.20 8.96 -11.22
C LEU A 506 28.81 10.36 -11.19
N ASP A 507 30.01 10.52 -11.75
CA ASP A 507 30.73 11.80 -11.82
C ASP A 507 30.18 12.75 -12.90
N LYS A 508 29.28 12.29 -13.78
CA LYS A 508 28.80 13.08 -14.94
C LYS A 508 27.65 14.02 -14.61
N PHE A 509 26.80 13.65 -13.65
CA PHE A 509 25.59 14.39 -13.26
C PHE A 509 25.38 14.31 -11.74
N GLU A 510 24.37 15.00 -11.21
CA GLU A 510 24.11 15.10 -9.77
C GLU A 510 23.33 13.88 -9.23
N TYR A 511 23.83 12.67 -9.47
CA TYR A 511 23.19 11.44 -8.97
C TYR A 511 23.28 11.29 -7.45
N ILE A 512 24.33 11.88 -6.85
CA ILE A 512 24.53 11.95 -5.41
C ILE A 512 24.56 13.42 -5.02
N LYS A 513 23.60 13.86 -4.21
CA LYS A 513 23.47 15.24 -3.78
C LYS A 513 23.13 15.27 -2.29
N ASN A 514 23.81 16.14 -1.54
CA ASN A 514 23.67 16.21 -0.07
C ASN A 514 23.83 14.86 0.63
N ASP A 515 24.76 14.03 0.13
CA ASP A 515 25.01 12.66 0.63
C ASP A 515 23.82 11.69 0.50
N VAL A 516 22.91 11.96 -0.45
CA VAL A 516 21.72 11.14 -0.74
C VAL A 516 21.69 10.70 -2.19
N MET A 517 21.31 9.43 -2.41
CA MET A 517 21.06 8.82 -3.71
C MET A 517 19.62 8.30 -3.79
N PHE A 518 18.99 8.38 -4.96
CA PHE A 518 17.65 7.82 -5.20
C PHE A 518 17.66 6.79 -6.33
N ILE A 519 17.09 5.62 -6.06
CA ILE A 519 16.88 4.56 -7.07
C ILE A 519 15.40 4.24 -7.14
N GLU A 520 14.81 4.42 -8.31
CA GLU A 520 13.42 4.09 -8.59
C GLU A 520 13.30 2.73 -9.28
N PHE A 521 12.28 1.97 -8.93
CA PHE A 521 11.94 0.66 -9.48
C PHE A 521 10.52 0.74 -10.03
N VAL A 522 10.37 0.55 -11.33
CA VAL A 522 9.08 0.58 -12.03
C VAL A 522 8.83 -0.78 -12.65
N VAL A 523 7.80 -1.48 -12.18
CA VAL A 523 7.40 -2.76 -12.74
C VAL A 523 6.48 -2.49 -13.93
N ASN A 524 6.88 -2.96 -15.12
CA ASN A 524 6.02 -2.98 -16.29
C ASN A 524 5.54 -4.43 -16.48
N GLN A 525 4.23 -4.61 -16.29
CA GLN A 525 3.50 -5.85 -16.55
C GLN A 525 2.96 -5.88 -17.98
#